data_AF-A0A923XPI7-F1
#
_entry.id   AF-A0A923XPI7-F1
#
_cell.length_a   1.000
_cell.length_b   1.000
_cell.length_c   1.000
_cell.angle_alpha   90.00
_cell.angle_beta   90.00
_cell.angle_gamma   90.00
#
_symmetry.space_group_name_H-M   'P 1'
#
loop_
_entity.id
_entity.type
_entity.pdbx_description
1 polymer ?
#
loop_
_entity_poly.entity_id
_entity_poly.type
_entity_poly.pdbx_seq_one_letter_code
_entity_poly.pdbx_strand_id
1 'polypeptide(L)'
;MQFKKLVPLKKVIINSFGKEKASKYLRGIEINSTDTSNYSNTSNIYQEALSFLYSGDMDKAINYVIFGLDLERNNKLLFNLCKNMTFLLSKHLVENNSELYRKKYNADLEKGLKLIRNKIDEIEKKFSFDRTKISRLQIEIENSKPKFLSIGKFSVTHMMKKRKLEPIIKIYETELNEYELKIQSLSKDMEDIESIAQVEEDVRVLGLIIEVCVFPAKFEWLVNKSEKSPENVV
;
A
#
# COMPACT_ATOMS: atom_id res chain seq x y z
N MET A 1 -39.40 -1.37 26.19
CA MET A 1 -38.12 -2.07 26.00
C MET A 1 -37.22 -1.12 25.21
N GLN A 2 -36.22 -0.50 25.84
CA GLN A 2 -35.31 0.40 25.12
C GLN A 2 -34.48 -0.44 24.15
N PHE A 3 -34.54 -0.14 22.84
CA PHE A 3 -33.62 -0.72 21.88
C PHE A 3 -32.20 -0.33 22.32
N LYS A 4 -31.38 -1.31 22.72
CA LYS A 4 -29.96 -1.07 22.95
C LYS A 4 -29.40 -0.44 21.67
N LYS A 5 -28.94 0.81 21.79
CA LYS A 5 -28.34 1.57 20.70
C LYS A 5 -27.18 0.75 20.15
N LEU A 6 -27.26 0.34 18.88
CA LEU A 6 -26.23 -0.49 18.25
C LEU A 6 -24.90 0.28 18.27
N VAL A 7 -23.82 -0.44 18.56
CA VAL A 7 -22.47 0.13 18.45
C VAL A 7 -22.20 0.42 16.96
N PRO A 8 -21.94 1.66 16.56
CA PRO A 8 -21.73 2.00 15.16
C PRO A 8 -20.33 1.55 14.70
N LEU A 9 -20.26 0.62 13.74
CA LEU A 9 -18.98 0.06 13.23
C LEU A 9 -18.07 1.17 12.75
N LYS A 10 -18.62 2.14 12.03
CA LYS A 10 -17.87 3.30 11.55
C LYS A 10 -17.07 3.98 12.66
N LYS A 11 -17.65 4.17 13.85
CA LYS A 11 -16.92 4.76 14.98
C LYS A 11 -15.88 3.81 15.55
N VAL A 12 -16.17 2.52 15.65
CA VAL A 12 -15.20 1.54 16.16
C VAL A 12 -13.98 1.49 15.26
N ILE A 13 -14.18 1.41 13.93
CA ILE A 13 -13.09 1.36 12.95
C ILE A 13 -12.24 2.63 13.01
N ILE A 14 -12.85 3.82 13.07
CA ILE A 14 -12.10 5.09 13.20
C ILE A 14 -11.27 5.13 14.49
N ASN A 15 -11.82 4.67 15.62
CA ASN A 15 -11.09 4.67 16.89
C ASN A 15 -9.96 3.63 16.92
N SER A 16 -10.12 2.50 16.23
CA SER A 16 -9.12 1.43 16.21
C SER A 16 -7.97 1.69 15.22
N PHE A 17 -8.26 2.26 14.06
CA PHE A 17 -7.27 2.40 12.96
C PHE A 17 -6.85 3.85 12.68
N GLY A 18 -7.53 4.83 13.28
CA GLY A 18 -7.34 6.25 12.97
C GLY A 18 -8.12 6.68 11.72
N LYS A 19 -8.38 7.98 11.62
CA LYS A 19 -9.25 8.55 10.57
C LYS A 19 -8.71 8.31 9.15
N GLU A 20 -7.39 8.37 8.97
CA GLU A 20 -6.75 8.24 7.66
C GLU A 20 -6.96 6.84 7.07
N LYS A 21 -6.51 5.79 7.79
CA LYS A 21 -6.69 4.39 7.39
C LYS A 21 -8.17 4.01 7.30
N ALA A 22 -8.97 4.41 8.29
CA ALA A 22 -10.40 4.13 8.29
C ALA A 22 -11.13 4.78 7.11
N SER A 23 -10.69 5.95 6.61
CA SER A 23 -11.35 6.63 5.49
C SER A 23 -11.40 5.78 4.23
N LYS A 24 -10.40 4.91 4.01
CA LYS A 24 -10.33 3.99 2.87
C LYS A 24 -11.56 3.08 2.80
N TYR A 25 -11.96 2.51 3.93
CA TYR A 25 -13.12 1.62 4.06
C TYR A 25 -14.44 2.36 4.31
N LEU A 26 -14.40 3.67 4.53
CA LEU A 26 -15.55 4.48 4.95
C LEU A 26 -15.91 5.60 3.96
N ARG A 27 -15.18 5.72 2.84
CA ARG A 27 -15.56 6.58 1.72
C ARG A 27 -16.99 6.20 1.33
N GLY A 28 -17.87 7.19 1.40
CA GLY A 28 -19.31 6.97 1.45
C GLY A 28 -19.78 6.21 0.23
N ILE A 29 -20.70 5.27 0.45
CA ILE A 29 -21.67 4.92 -0.58
C ILE A 29 -22.36 6.25 -0.90
N GLU A 30 -22.09 6.82 -2.07
CA GLU A 30 -22.85 7.95 -2.59
C GLU A 30 -24.24 7.43 -2.94
N ILE A 31 -25.09 7.36 -1.91
CA ILE A 31 -26.51 7.08 -2.09
C ILE A 31 -27.09 8.34 -2.70
N ASN A 32 -27.11 8.42 -4.03
CA ASN A 32 -27.91 9.41 -4.73
C ASN A 32 -29.35 9.26 -4.23
N SER A 33 -30.01 10.37 -3.88
CA SER A 33 -31.32 10.40 -3.21
C SER A 33 -32.48 9.77 -4.02
N THR A 34 -32.21 9.28 -5.23
CA THR A 34 -33.11 8.47 -6.06
C THR A 34 -32.95 6.95 -5.86
N ASP A 35 -31.88 6.48 -5.21
CA ASP A 35 -31.53 5.05 -4.99
C ASP A 35 -31.80 4.53 -3.57
N THR A 36 -32.42 5.34 -2.71
CA THR A 36 -32.75 4.93 -1.33
C THR A 36 -33.68 3.70 -1.27
N SER A 37 -34.40 3.38 -2.34
CA SER A 37 -35.18 2.14 -2.44
C SER A 37 -34.28 0.90 -2.61
N ASN A 38 -33.16 1.00 -3.32
CA ASN A 38 -32.25 -0.12 -3.59
C ASN A 38 -31.44 -0.53 -2.36
N TYR A 39 -31.16 0.39 -1.45
CA TYR A 39 -30.38 0.12 -0.22
C TYR A 39 -31.22 -0.07 1.04
N SER A 40 -32.55 -0.02 0.91
CA SER A 40 -33.48 -0.41 1.99
C SER A 40 -33.49 -1.92 2.25
N ASN A 41 -32.97 -2.71 1.30
CA ASN A 41 -32.87 -4.16 1.39
C ASN A 41 -31.41 -4.60 1.55
N THR A 42 -31.11 -5.22 2.68
CA THR A 42 -29.78 -5.78 3.00
C THR A 42 -29.35 -6.91 2.07
N SER A 43 -30.28 -7.52 1.34
CA SER A 43 -29.97 -8.45 0.24
C SER A 43 -29.27 -7.76 -0.93
N ASN A 44 -29.66 -6.53 -1.30
CA ASN A 44 -29.01 -5.80 -2.39
C ASN A 44 -27.60 -5.36 -1.98
N ILE A 45 -27.43 -4.93 -0.72
CA ILE A 45 -26.12 -4.61 -0.14
C ILE A 45 -25.18 -5.81 -0.17
N TYR A 46 -25.70 -7.01 0.13
CA TYR A 46 -24.93 -8.24 0.00
C TYR A 46 -24.49 -8.51 -1.45
N GLN A 47 -25.37 -8.32 -2.44
CA GLN A 47 -25.02 -8.52 -3.85
C GLN A 47 -23.96 -7.51 -4.33
N GLU A 48 -24.06 -6.25 -3.91
CA GLU A 48 -23.04 -5.24 -4.20
C GLU A 48 -21.69 -5.60 -3.57
N ALA A 49 -21.68 -5.97 -2.28
CA ALA A 49 -20.46 -6.42 -1.62
C ALA A 49 -19.80 -7.60 -2.35
N LEU A 50 -20.61 -8.56 -2.81
CA LEU A 50 -20.15 -9.71 -3.55
C LEU A 50 -19.64 -9.35 -4.95
N SER A 51 -20.31 -8.42 -5.65
CA SER A 51 -19.90 -7.91 -6.95
C SER A 51 -18.52 -7.23 -6.88
N PHE A 52 -18.31 -6.35 -5.89
CA PHE A 52 -17.01 -5.72 -5.67
C PHE A 52 -15.92 -6.71 -5.26
N LEU A 53 -16.28 -7.72 -4.46
CA LEU A 53 -15.35 -8.79 -4.13
C LEU A 53 -14.90 -9.56 -5.38
N TYR A 54 -15.83 -9.88 -6.29
CA TYR A 54 -15.51 -10.57 -7.55
C TYR A 54 -14.76 -9.70 -8.57
N SER A 55 -14.94 -8.38 -8.53
CA SER A 55 -14.17 -7.46 -9.37
C SER A 55 -12.77 -7.14 -8.82
N GLY A 56 -12.44 -7.63 -7.62
CA GLY A 56 -11.16 -7.41 -6.95
C GLY A 56 -11.08 -6.10 -6.15
N ASP A 57 -12.18 -5.36 -6.02
CA ASP A 57 -12.25 -4.12 -5.24
C ASP A 57 -12.59 -4.43 -3.77
N MET A 58 -11.57 -4.91 -3.04
CA MET A 58 -11.69 -5.34 -1.65
C MET A 58 -12.18 -4.22 -0.72
N ASP A 59 -11.70 -3.00 -0.94
CA ASP A 59 -12.04 -1.84 -0.10
C ASP A 59 -13.53 -1.52 -0.17
N LYS A 60 -14.09 -1.54 -1.39
CA LYS A 60 -15.53 -1.36 -1.57
C LYS A 60 -16.32 -2.56 -1.04
N ALA A 61 -15.85 -3.79 -1.25
CA ALA A 61 -16.51 -4.96 -0.68
C ALA A 61 -16.63 -4.84 0.85
N ILE A 62 -15.54 -4.46 1.53
CA ILE A 62 -15.53 -4.20 2.99
C ILE A 62 -16.46 -3.04 3.36
N ASN A 63 -16.46 -1.95 2.59
CA ASN A 63 -17.37 -0.81 2.81
C ASN A 63 -18.85 -1.22 2.80
N TYR A 64 -19.28 -2.01 1.82
CA TYR A 64 -20.66 -2.50 1.74
C TYR A 64 -21.00 -3.47 2.88
N VAL A 65 -20.05 -4.31 3.30
CA VAL A 65 -20.20 -5.16 4.50
C VAL A 65 -20.40 -4.30 5.76
N ILE A 66 -19.59 -3.26 5.95
CA ILE A 66 -19.73 -2.32 7.08
C ILE A 66 -21.11 -1.67 7.04
N PHE A 67 -21.48 -1.12 5.89
CA PHE A 67 -22.75 -0.41 5.71
C PHE A 67 -23.95 -1.30 6.00
N GLY A 68 -24.00 -2.49 5.41
CA GLY A 68 -25.12 -3.41 5.61
C GLY A 68 -25.23 -3.94 7.03
N LEU A 69 -24.10 -4.19 7.71
CA LEU A 69 -24.11 -4.62 9.11
C LEU A 69 -24.41 -3.48 10.09
N ASP A 70 -24.13 -2.22 9.72
CA ASP A 70 -24.59 -1.05 10.48
C ASP A 70 -26.10 -0.85 10.37
N LEU A 71 -26.71 -1.20 9.24
CA LEU A 71 -28.18 -1.21 9.07
C LEU A 71 -28.85 -2.40 9.79
N GLU A 72 -28.32 -3.61 9.59
CA GLU A 72 -28.88 -4.84 10.14
C GLU A 72 -27.78 -5.77 10.68
N ARG A 73 -27.46 -5.61 11.97
CA ARG A 73 -26.39 -6.36 12.64
C ARG A 73 -26.51 -7.88 12.55
N ASN A 74 -27.75 -8.38 12.52
CA ASN A 74 -28.05 -9.82 12.52
C ASN A 74 -28.17 -10.41 11.11
N ASN A 75 -27.81 -9.65 10.07
CA ASN A 75 -27.86 -10.13 8.70
C ASN A 75 -26.88 -11.29 8.47
N LYS A 76 -27.42 -12.51 8.33
CA LYS A 76 -26.61 -13.73 8.20
C LYS A 76 -25.76 -13.74 6.92
N LEU A 77 -26.24 -13.17 5.82
CA LEU A 77 -25.54 -13.19 4.54
C LEU A 77 -24.29 -12.31 4.60
N LEU A 78 -24.43 -11.06 5.05
CA LEU A 78 -23.33 -10.13 5.20
C LEU A 78 -22.33 -10.58 6.27
N PHE A 79 -22.82 -11.13 7.38
CA PHE A 79 -21.95 -11.67 8.42
C PHE A 79 -21.13 -12.88 7.92
N ASN A 80 -21.77 -13.80 7.18
CA ASN A 80 -21.06 -14.93 6.58
C ASN A 80 -20.08 -14.49 5.49
N LEU A 81 -20.42 -13.49 4.69
CA LEU A 81 -19.51 -12.90 3.71
C LEU A 81 -18.27 -12.33 4.41
N CYS A 82 -18.46 -11.52 5.46
CA CYS A 82 -17.37 -10.97 6.27
C CYS A 82 -16.46 -12.08 6.83
N LYS A 83 -17.03 -13.15 7.37
CA LYS A 83 -16.27 -14.31 7.86
C LYS A 83 -15.48 -15.00 6.75
N ASN A 84 -16.10 -15.24 5.61
CA ASN A 84 -15.46 -15.91 4.48
C ASN A 84 -14.31 -15.06 3.91
N MET A 85 -14.51 -13.75 3.76
CA MET A 85 -13.44 -12.82 3.37
C MET A 85 -12.27 -12.86 4.36
N THR A 86 -12.56 -12.82 5.67
CA THR A 86 -11.53 -12.91 6.72
C THR A 86 -10.72 -14.20 6.59
N PHE A 87 -11.39 -15.34 6.42
CA PHE A 87 -10.74 -16.65 6.30
C PHE A 87 -9.89 -16.75 5.03
N LEU A 88 -10.43 -16.33 3.88
CA LEU A 88 -9.73 -16.35 2.60
C LEU A 88 -8.48 -15.48 2.63
N LEU A 89 -8.58 -14.25 3.14
CA LEU A 89 -7.43 -13.35 3.26
C LEU A 89 -6.41 -13.85 4.28
N SER A 90 -6.87 -14.44 5.39
CA SER A 90 -5.95 -15.08 6.36
C SER A 90 -5.18 -16.23 5.74
N LYS A 91 -5.84 -17.05 4.92
CA LYS A 91 -5.20 -18.13 4.16
C LYS A 91 -4.18 -17.55 3.15
N HIS A 92 -4.55 -16.49 2.43
CA HIS A 92 -3.66 -15.80 1.51
C HIS A 92 -2.39 -15.27 2.20
N LEU A 93 -2.48 -14.76 3.43
CA LEU A 93 -1.30 -14.35 4.20
C LEU A 93 -0.37 -15.51 4.51
N VAL A 94 -0.90 -16.68 4.84
CA VAL A 94 -0.11 -17.88 5.13
C VAL A 94 0.58 -18.39 3.86
N GLU A 95 -0.14 -18.43 2.73
CA GLU A 95 0.38 -18.93 1.45
C GLU A 95 1.44 -18.02 0.82
N ASN A 96 1.36 -16.71 1.02
CA ASN A 96 2.29 -15.73 0.42
C ASN A 96 3.50 -15.39 1.29
N ASN A 97 3.91 -16.30 2.20
CA ASN A 97 5.10 -16.12 3.02
C ASN A 97 5.12 -14.80 3.84
N SER A 98 3.96 -14.30 4.27
CA SER A 98 3.89 -13.08 5.12
C SER A 98 4.80 -13.19 6.36
N GLU A 99 4.93 -14.40 6.91
CA GLU A 99 5.81 -14.69 8.04
C GLU A 99 7.29 -14.52 7.71
N LEU A 100 7.72 -14.79 6.47
CA LEU A 100 9.09 -14.57 6.02
C LEU A 100 9.43 -13.07 6.03
N TYR A 101 8.52 -12.24 5.51
CA TYR A 101 8.69 -10.78 5.53
C TYR A 101 8.63 -10.21 6.95
N ARG A 102 7.73 -10.72 7.80
CA ARG A 102 7.71 -10.36 9.22
C ARG A 102 9.03 -10.72 9.92
N LYS A 103 9.60 -11.90 9.66
CA LYS A 103 10.92 -12.27 10.20
C LYS A 103 12.04 -11.36 9.67
N LYS A 104 12.02 -11.02 8.38
CA LYS A 104 13.00 -10.13 7.74
C LYS A 104 12.97 -8.70 8.30
N TYR A 105 11.79 -8.21 8.71
CA TYR A 105 11.59 -6.82 9.17
C TYR A 105 11.12 -6.68 10.63
N ASN A 106 11.43 -7.65 11.50
CA ASN A 106 11.11 -7.62 12.93
C ASN A 106 9.62 -7.34 13.23
N ALA A 107 8.73 -8.01 12.51
CA ALA A 107 7.26 -7.94 12.58
C ALA A 107 6.63 -6.60 12.16
N ASP A 108 7.42 -5.57 11.83
CA ASP A 108 6.94 -4.26 11.42
C ASP A 108 7.18 -4.03 9.92
N LEU A 109 6.16 -4.33 9.12
CA LEU A 109 6.20 -4.19 7.67
C LEU A 109 6.32 -2.72 7.24
N GLU A 110 5.72 -1.77 7.97
CA GLU A 110 5.84 -0.34 7.67
C GLU A 110 7.29 0.14 7.83
N LYS A 111 7.95 -0.31 8.90
CA LYS A 111 9.38 -0.08 9.10
C LYS A 111 10.20 -0.74 7.99
N GLY A 112 9.82 -1.94 7.56
CA GLY A 112 10.43 -2.63 6.41
C GLY A 112 10.38 -1.81 5.12
N LEU A 113 9.20 -1.28 4.78
CA LEU A 113 9.01 -0.40 3.62
C LEU A 113 9.88 0.84 3.69
N LYS A 114 9.94 1.49 4.87
CA LYS A 114 10.80 2.67 5.07
C LYS A 114 12.28 2.34 4.87
N LEU A 115 12.73 1.18 5.35
CA LEU A 115 14.11 0.72 5.17
C LEU A 115 14.43 0.44 3.70
N ILE A 116 13.52 -0.17 2.96
CA ILE A 116 13.70 -0.41 1.52
C ILE A 116 13.76 0.91 0.76
N ARG A 117 12.81 1.83 1.01
CA ARG A 117 12.79 3.16 0.36
C ARG A 117 14.10 3.91 0.57
N ASN A 118 14.58 3.97 1.83
CA ASN A 118 15.85 4.62 2.12
C ASN A 118 17.03 3.98 1.36
N LYS A 119 17.04 2.64 1.21
CA LYS A 119 18.08 1.95 0.42
C LYS A 119 17.98 2.26 -1.06
N ILE A 120 16.77 2.34 -1.62
CA ILE A 120 16.55 2.74 -3.01
C ILE A 120 17.08 4.17 -3.20
N ASP A 121 16.68 5.11 -2.36
CA ASP A 121 17.12 6.52 -2.42
C ASP A 121 18.65 6.65 -2.35
N GLU A 122 19.31 5.86 -1.50
CA GLU A 122 20.77 5.82 -1.39
C GLU A 122 21.45 5.29 -2.67
N ILE A 123 20.88 4.25 -3.28
CA ILE A 123 21.41 3.67 -4.53
C ILE A 123 21.17 4.64 -5.69
N GLU A 124 20.00 5.26 -5.78
CA GLU A 124 19.68 6.25 -6.81
C GLU A 124 20.62 7.47 -6.76
N LYS A 125 20.97 7.93 -5.55
CA LYS A 125 21.99 8.98 -5.38
C LYS A 125 23.34 8.56 -5.96
N LYS A 126 23.82 7.35 -5.64
CA LYS A 126 25.08 6.81 -6.20
C LYS A 126 25.01 6.64 -7.71
N PHE A 127 23.90 6.08 -8.21
CA PHE A 127 23.62 5.93 -9.63
C PHE A 127 23.70 7.28 -10.37
N SER A 128 23.08 8.33 -9.83
CA SER A 128 23.10 9.67 -10.44
C SER A 128 24.51 10.29 -10.47
N PHE A 129 25.29 10.05 -9.42
CA PHE A 129 26.68 10.51 -9.31
C PHE A 129 27.57 9.82 -10.34
N ASP A 130 27.53 8.49 -10.41
CA ASP A 130 28.36 7.71 -11.33
C ASP A 130 27.95 7.94 -12.79
N ARG A 131 26.66 8.10 -13.08
CA ARG A 131 26.17 8.51 -14.40
C ARG A 131 26.73 9.86 -14.83
N THR A 132 26.75 10.85 -13.92
CA THR A 132 27.36 12.17 -14.19
C THR A 132 28.86 12.05 -14.46
N LYS A 133 29.55 11.15 -13.73
CA LYS A 133 30.97 10.89 -13.93
C LYS A 133 31.25 10.28 -15.30
N ILE A 134 30.46 9.30 -15.72
CA ILE A 134 30.53 8.72 -17.08
C ILE A 134 30.35 9.81 -18.14
N SER A 135 29.31 10.64 -18.01
CA SER A 135 29.07 11.72 -18.98
C SER A 135 30.25 12.69 -19.08
N ARG A 136 30.88 13.05 -17.95
CA ARG A 136 32.09 13.90 -17.95
C ARG A 136 33.27 13.22 -18.67
N LEU A 137 33.50 11.94 -18.42
CA LEU A 137 34.57 11.18 -19.07
C LEU A 137 34.33 11.05 -20.58
N GLN A 138 33.07 10.81 -20.99
CA GLN A 138 32.68 10.76 -22.40
C GLN A 138 32.90 12.11 -23.09
N ILE A 139 32.48 13.22 -22.47
CA ILE A 139 32.73 14.58 -22.98
C ILE A 139 34.24 14.84 -23.12
N GLU A 140 35.06 14.37 -22.17
CA GLU A 140 36.52 14.54 -22.27
C GLU A 140 37.10 13.78 -23.48
N ILE A 141 36.61 12.56 -23.75
CA ILE A 141 36.99 11.79 -24.93
C ILE A 141 36.54 12.54 -26.19
N GLU A 142 35.30 13.04 -26.24
CA GLU A 142 34.77 13.74 -27.41
C GLU A 142 35.49 15.05 -27.71
N ASN A 143 35.77 15.85 -26.69
CA ASN A 143 36.51 17.11 -26.82
C ASN A 143 37.98 16.89 -27.26
N SER A 144 38.51 15.67 -27.09
CA SER A 144 39.84 15.32 -27.60
C SER A 144 39.85 14.91 -29.07
N LYS A 145 38.68 14.75 -29.73
CA LYS A 145 38.61 14.39 -31.16
C LYS A 145 39.25 15.50 -32.01
N PRO A 146 40.13 15.17 -32.97
CA PRO A 146 40.73 16.16 -33.87
C PRO A 146 39.64 16.78 -34.77
N LYS A 147 39.62 18.11 -34.88
CA LYS A 147 38.82 18.81 -35.91
C LYS A 147 39.44 18.55 -37.29
N PHE A 148 38.57 18.37 -38.28
CA PHE A 148 38.69 17.79 -39.64
C PHE A 148 39.97 18.03 -40.49
N LEU A 149 40.96 18.82 -40.04
CA LEU A 149 42.16 19.18 -40.82
C LEU A 149 43.50 18.91 -40.11
N SER A 150 43.53 18.28 -38.94
CA SER A 150 44.77 18.06 -38.15
C SER A 150 45.25 16.60 -38.15
N ILE A 151 45.69 16.13 -39.31
CA ILE A 151 46.18 14.76 -39.52
C ILE A 151 47.61 14.65 -38.97
N GLY A 152 47.79 13.97 -37.83
CA GLY A 152 49.13 13.53 -37.37
C GLY A 152 49.33 13.50 -35.85
N LYS A 153 49.26 14.65 -35.17
CA LYS A 153 49.57 14.74 -33.73
C LYS A 153 48.35 14.69 -32.81
N PHE A 154 47.21 15.21 -33.24
CA PHE A 154 45.99 15.24 -32.42
C PHE A 154 45.23 13.90 -32.39
N SER A 155 45.40 13.03 -33.41
CA SER A 155 44.80 11.69 -33.41
C SER A 155 45.45 10.75 -32.39
N VAL A 156 46.76 10.87 -32.14
CA VAL A 156 47.48 10.07 -31.13
C VAL A 156 47.02 10.43 -29.72
N THR A 157 46.85 11.73 -29.43
CA THR A 157 46.33 12.22 -28.14
C THR A 157 44.92 11.73 -27.87
N HIS A 158 44.04 11.78 -28.88
CA HIS A 158 42.69 11.22 -28.79
C HIS A 158 42.72 9.71 -28.50
N MET A 159 43.51 8.95 -29.28
CA MET A 159 43.63 7.50 -29.11
C MET A 159 44.18 7.11 -27.72
N MET A 160 45.17 7.83 -27.20
CA MET A 160 45.71 7.58 -25.86
C MET A 160 44.68 7.90 -24.76
N LYS A 161 43.97 9.03 -24.85
CA LYS A 161 42.90 9.38 -23.92
C LYS A 161 41.78 8.35 -23.95
N LYS A 162 41.30 7.99 -25.15
CA LYS A 162 40.28 6.98 -25.36
C LYS A 162 40.69 5.64 -24.74
N ARG A 163 41.89 5.15 -25.04
CA ARG A 163 42.42 3.88 -24.48
C ARG A 163 42.54 3.88 -22.95
N LYS A 164 42.78 5.04 -22.33
CA LYS A 164 42.86 5.17 -20.86
C LYS A 164 41.49 5.28 -20.20
N LEU A 165 40.56 6.01 -20.81
CA LEU A 165 39.28 6.37 -20.22
C LEU A 165 38.16 5.36 -20.53
N GLU A 166 38.18 4.69 -21.69
CA GLU A 166 37.17 3.67 -22.05
C GLU A 166 37.07 2.52 -21.03
N PRO A 167 38.17 1.92 -20.55
CA PRO A 167 38.09 0.87 -19.53
C PRO A 167 37.45 1.37 -18.22
N ILE A 168 37.71 2.63 -17.85
CA ILE A 168 37.15 3.25 -16.64
C ILE A 168 35.65 3.46 -16.82
N ILE A 169 35.22 3.98 -17.98
CA ILE A 169 33.80 4.14 -18.33
C ILE A 169 33.10 2.78 -18.24
N LYS A 170 33.70 1.72 -18.80
CA LYS A 170 33.12 0.38 -18.79
C LYS A 170 32.94 -0.20 -17.38
N ILE A 171 33.85 0.09 -16.44
CA ILE A 171 33.69 -0.27 -15.03
C ILE A 171 32.45 0.44 -14.45
N TYR A 172 32.34 1.75 -14.64
CA TYR A 172 31.17 2.50 -14.18
C TYR A 172 29.87 2.04 -14.82
N GLU A 173 29.86 1.72 -16.11
CA GLU A 173 28.68 1.16 -16.80
C GLU A 173 28.27 -0.20 -16.20
N THR A 174 29.24 -1.01 -15.78
CA THR A 174 28.96 -2.28 -15.10
C THR A 174 28.35 -2.03 -13.71
N GLU A 175 28.90 -1.08 -12.94
CA GLU A 175 28.35 -0.69 -11.64
C GLU A 175 26.92 -0.12 -11.77
N LEU A 176 26.64 0.68 -12.80
CA LEU A 176 25.29 1.18 -13.07
C LEU A 176 24.29 0.05 -13.34
N ASN A 177 24.68 -0.97 -14.11
CA ASN A 177 23.84 -2.14 -14.34
C ASN A 177 23.57 -2.92 -13.04
N GLU A 178 24.56 -3.05 -12.15
CA GLU A 178 24.38 -3.68 -10.85
C GLU A 178 23.42 -2.89 -9.95
N TYR A 179 23.51 -1.55 -9.96
CA TYR A 179 22.56 -0.69 -9.26
C TYR A 179 21.14 -0.84 -9.81
N GLU A 180 20.94 -0.89 -11.13
CA GLU A 180 19.63 -1.09 -11.74
C GLU A 180 18.99 -2.41 -11.30
N LEU A 181 19.75 -3.52 -11.38
CA LEU A 181 19.27 -4.83 -10.93
C LEU A 181 18.90 -4.83 -9.45
N LYS A 182 19.68 -4.12 -8.63
CA LYS A 182 19.43 -4.01 -7.19
C LYS A 182 18.20 -3.16 -6.88
N ILE A 183 18.00 -2.05 -7.59
CA ILE A 183 16.79 -1.22 -7.48
C ILE A 183 15.58 -2.05 -7.89
N GLN A 184 15.63 -2.77 -9.02
CA GLN A 184 14.53 -3.64 -9.47
C GLN A 184 14.17 -4.70 -8.43
N SER A 185 15.16 -5.37 -7.85
CA SER A 185 14.93 -6.35 -6.78
C SER A 185 14.32 -5.73 -5.53
N LEU A 186 14.77 -4.54 -5.11
CA LEU A 186 14.25 -3.85 -3.94
C LEU A 186 12.83 -3.31 -4.17
N SER A 187 12.54 -2.82 -5.37
CA SER A 187 11.20 -2.37 -5.75
C SER A 187 10.21 -3.54 -5.75
N LYS A 188 10.62 -4.71 -6.23
CA LYS A 188 9.80 -5.93 -6.14
C LYS A 188 9.54 -6.34 -4.68
N ASP A 189 10.58 -6.34 -3.83
CA ASP A 189 10.42 -6.58 -2.39
C ASP A 189 9.43 -5.57 -1.76
N MET A 190 9.46 -4.31 -2.20
CA MET A 190 8.55 -3.27 -1.71
C MET A 190 7.11 -3.54 -2.10
N GLU A 191 6.85 -3.87 -3.37
CA GLU A 191 5.52 -4.22 -3.89
C GLU A 191 4.93 -5.43 -3.15
N ASP A 192 5.73 -6.47 -2.93
CA ASP A 192 5.31 -7.66 -2.19
C ASP A 192 4.90 -7.32 -0.75
N ILE A 193 5.69 -6.48 -0.07
CA ILE A 193 5.39 -6.06 1.31
C ILE A 193 4.15 -5.16 1.37
N GLU A 194 3.98 -4.24 0.42
CA GLU A 194 2.80 -3.37 0.34
C GLU A 194 1.52 -4.21 0.13
N SER A 195 1.58 -5.22 -0.75
CA SER A 195 0.50 -6.17 -0.98
C SER A 195 0.15 -6.96 0.29
N ILE A 196 1.15 -7.50 0.98
CA ILE A 196 0.94 -8.25 2.24
C ILE A 196 0.38 -7.33 3.33
N ALA A 197 0.94 -6.13 3.50
CA ALA A 197 0.49 -5.17 4.49
C ALA A 197 -0.97 -4.77 4.26
N GLN A 198 -1.38 -4.62 2.99
CA GLN A 198 -2.76 -4.34 2.65
C GLN A 198 -3.70 -5.47 3.06
N VAL A 199 -3.36 -6.72 2.72
CA VAL A 199 -4.16 -7.90 3.08
C VAL A 199 -4.23 -8.05 4.62
N GLU A 200 -3.15 -7.76 5.34
CA GLU A 200 -3.16 -7.76 6.80
C GLU A 200 -4.10 -6.71 7.38
N GLU A 201 -4.14 -5.51 6.81
CA GLU A 201 -5.05 -4.44 7.22
C GLU A 201 -6.50 -4.86 7.01
N ASP A 202 -6.82 -5.39 5.83
CA ASP A 202 -8.16 -5.88 5.47
C ASP A 202 -8.65 -6.96 6.45
N VAL A 203 -7.78 -7.94 6.78
CA VAL A 203 -8.07 -8.99 7.77
C VAL A 203 -8.35 -8.39 9.15
N ARG A 204 -7.58 -7.39 9.58
CA ARG A 204 -7.79 -6.75 10.88
C ARG A 204 -9.11 -5.98 10.92
N VAL A 205 -9.47 -5.27 9.84
CA VAL A 205 -10.73 -4.54 9.73
C VAL A 205 -11.91 -5.52 9.76
N LEU A 206 -11.88 -6.56 8.94
CA LEU A 206 -12.92 -7.60 8.92
C LEU A 206 -13.03 -8.35 10.26
N GLY A 207 -11.89 -8.66 10.88
CA GLY A 207 -11.84 -9.25 12.22
C GLY A 207 -12.49 -8.36 13.28
N LEU A 208 -12.25 -7.05 13.23
CA LEU A 208 -12.89 -6.08 14.12
C LEU A 208 -14.41 -6.01 13.87
N ILE A 209 -14.84 -6.04 12.62
CA ILE A 209 -16.28 -6.08 12.28
C ILE A 209 -16.94 -7.32 12.91
N ILE A 210 -16.32 -8.49 12.76
CA ILE A 210 -16.80 -9.73 13.37
C ILE A 210 -16.84 -9.59 14.89
N GLU A 211 -15.79 -9.05 15.51
CA GLU A 211 -15.72 -8.88 16.96
C GLU A 211 -16.83 -7.97 17.48
N VAL A 212 -17.12 -6.85 16.80
CA VAL A 212 -18.22 -5.95 17.18
C VAL A 212 -19.57 -6.65 17.04
N CYS A 213 -19.76 -7.45 15.99
CA CYS A 213 -21.00 -8.20 15.78
C CYS A 213 -21.22 -9.30 16.83
N VAL A 214 -20.16 -10.01 17.25
CA VAL A 214 -20.26 -11.12 18.21
C VAL A 214 -20.23 -10.63 19.66
N PHE A 215 -19.43 -9.60 19.96
CA PHE A 215 -19.17 -9.10 21.30
C PHE A 215 -19.43 -7.59 21.44
N PRO A 216 -20.65 -7.10 21.15
CA PRO A 216 -20.94 -5.66 21.15
C PRO A 216 -20.69 -4.98 22.50
N ALA A 217 -20.86 -5.72 23.62
CA ALA A 217 -20.63 -5.23 24.97
C ALA A 217 -19.21 -4.67 25.19
N LYS A 218 -18.19 -5.20 24.50
CA LYS A 218 -16.79 -4.71 24.59
C LYS A 218 -16.63 -3.27 24.10
N PHE A 219 -17.58 -2.79 23.28
CA PHE A 219 -17.51 -1.51 22.59
C PHE A 219 -18.59 -0.52 23.05
N GLU A 220 -19.41 -0.87 24.05
CA GLU A 220 -20.47 0.02 24.57
C GLU A 220 -19.92 1.36 25.09
N TRP A 221 -18.67 1.39 25.58
CA TRP A 221 -18.00 2.62 26.00
C TRP A 221 -17.86 3.68 24.89
N LEU A 222 -17.80 3.26 23.62
CA LEU A 222 -17.74 4.17 22.46
C LEU A 222 -19.06 4.88 22.21
N VAL A 223 -20.18 4.24 22.57
CA VAL A 223 -21.51 4.85 22.50
C VAL A 223 -21.63 5.91 23.60
N ASN A 224 -21.20 5.58 24.82
CA ASN A 224 -21.28 6.44 26.00
C ASN A 224 -20.34 7.66 25.95
N LYS A 225 -19.18 7.57 25.27
CA LYS A 225 -18.27 8.72 25.08
C LYS A 225 -18.90 9.83 24.23
N SER A 226 -19.77 9.49 23.27
CA SER A 226 -20.43 10.49 22.43
C SER A 226 -21.54 11.30 23.11
N GLU A 227 -21.92 10.92 24.33
CA GLU A 227 -22.91 11.64 25.13
C GLU A 227 -22.25 12.56 26.19
N LYS A 228 -20.92 12.53 26.31
CA LYS A 228 -20.15 13.34 27.27
C LYS A 228 -19.27 14.41 26.61
N SER A 229 -19.48 14.76 25.35
CA SER A 229 -18.91 15.99 24.78
C SER A 229 -19.66 17.20 25.36
N PRO A 230 -19.01 18.12 26.09
CA PRO A 230 -19.64 19.31 26.64
C PRO A 230 -19.79 20.36 25.53
N GLU A 231 -20.69 20.12 24.60
CA GLU A 231 -21.23 21.14 23.70
C GLU A 231 -22.71 21.24 24.02
N ASN A 232 -23.02 22.05 25.04
CA ASN A 232 -24.31 22.70 25.36
C ASN A 232 -24.37 22.98 26.87
N VAL A 233 -23.49 23.89 27.32
CA VAL A 233 -23.77 24.76 28.47
C VAL A 233 -23.41 26.17 28.01
N VAL A 234 -24.37 26.83 27.35
CA VAL A 234 -24.53 28.28 27.32
C VAL A 234 -26.01 28.54 27.55
#